data_AF-A0A972TKF8-F1
#
_entry.id   AF-A0A972TKF8-F1
#
_cell.length_a   1.000
_cell.length_b   1.000
_cell.length_c   1.000
_cell.angle_alpha   90.00
_cell.angle_beta   90.00
_cell.angle_gamma   90.00
#
_symmetry.space_group_name_H-M   'P 1'
#
loop_
_entity.id
_entity.type
_entity.pdbx_description
1 polymer ?
#
loop_
_entity_poly.entity_id
_entity_poly.type
_entity_poly.pdbx_seq_one_letter_code
_entity_poly.pdbx_strand_id
1 'polypeptide(L)'
;GSAIIIAGSGMCTAGRIKHHLKHNLWRKGASLVIVGFQAEGTTGRKIVDGAKQVKIFRENVVVRAKVFTIGGFSAHADQNGLLEWASHFESSPRVFVVHGEATSSESLAKMIHERLNLIAHIPRWKEQLVFKKKEVTLEEPPVVEPLYDVKTVMLNTIIDLENELKVLKKQIKSKEMEGKLGEDDRNRLEYIKEEIQTVLSK
;
A
#
# COMPACT_ATOMS: atom_id res chain seq x y z
N GLY A 1 -27.28 -16.64 -41.12
CA GLY A 1 -28.08 -16.29 -39.92
C GLY A 1 -27.41 -15.18 -39.15
N SER A 2 -28.06 -14.69 -38.10
CA SER A 2 -27.49 -13.73 -37.14
C SER A 2 -26.42 -14.41 -36.29
N ALA A 3 -25.32 -13.72 -35.98
CA ALA A 3 -24.24 -14.23 -35.15
C ALA A 3 -23.60 -13.08 -34.34
N ILE A 4 -23.03 -13.43 -33.19
CA ILE A 4 -22.18 -12.54 -32.39
C ILE A 4 -20.72 -12.93 -32.67
N ILE A 5 -19.89 -11.96 -33.01
CA ILE A 5 -18.48 -12.16 -33.34
C ILE A 5 -17.62 -11.37 -32.36
N ILE A 6 -16.75 -12.08 -31.65
CA ILE A 6 -15.72 -11.47 -30.80
C ILE A 6 -14.38 -11.69 -31.48
N ALA A 7 -13.72 -10.60 -31.88
CA ALA A 7 -12.46 -10.66 -32.61
C ALA A 7 -11.49 -9.56 -32.18
N GLY A 8 -10.23 -9.92 -31.97
CA GLY A 8 -9.14 -8.96 -31.79
C GLY A 8 -8.56 -8.46 -33.13
N SER A 9 -7.77 -7.37 -33.11
CA SER A 9 -7.30 -6.62 -31.94
C SER A 9 -8.32 -5.63 -31.37
N GLY A 10 -8.25 -5.35 -30.06
CA GLY A 10 -9.20 -4.47 -29.36
C GLY A 10 -9.27 -3.02 -29.87
N MET A 11 -8.25 -2.56 -30.60
CA MET A 11 -8.22 -1.22 -31.23
C MET A 11 -8.42 -1.23 -32.75
N CYS A 12 -8.83 -2.36 -33.31
CA CYS A 12 -9.09 -2.53 -34.75
C CYS A 12 -7.88 -2.23 -35.67
N THR A 13 -6.66 -2.35 -35.15
CA THR A 13 -5.43 -2.04 -35.88
C THR A 13 -4.90 -3.22 -36.69
N ALA A 14 -5.15 -4.44 -36.23
CA ALA A 14 -4.64 -5.67 -36.82
C ALA A 14 -5.56 -6.87 -36.50
N GLY A 15 -5.27 -8.02 -37.10
CA GLY A 15 -5.96 -9.28 -36.82
C GLY A 15 -7.31 -9.44 -37.53
N ARG A 16 -8.07 -10.46 -37.09
CA ARG A 16 -9.31 -10.89 -37.73
C ARG A 16 -10.41 -9.83 -37.70
N ILE A 17 -10.41 -8.93 -36.71
CA ILE A 17 -11.36 -7.83 -36.64
C ILE A 17 -11.38 -6.98 -37.92
N LYS A 18 -10.23 -6.77 -38.57
CA LYS A 18 -10.17 -6.00 -39.83
C LYS A 18 -10.96 -6.68 -40.95
N HIS A 19 -10.92 -8.01 -41.02
CA HIS A 19 -11.73 -8.76 -41.97
C HIS A 19 -13.21 -8.61 -41.65
N HIS A 20 -13.61 -8.74 -40.38
CA HIS A 20 -15.00 -8.54 -39.98
C HIS A 20 -15.51 -7.13 -40.26
N LEU A 21 -14.69 -6.10 -40.00
CA LEU A 21 -15.00 -4.72 -40.32
C LEU A 21 -15.13 -4.50 -41.84
N LYS A 22 -14.19 -5.01 -42.65
CA LYS A 22 -14.28 -4.91 -44.12
C LYS A 22 -15.61 -5.45 -44.65
N HIS A 23 -16.08 -6.58 -44.13
CA HIS A 23 -17.28 -7.24 -44.64
C HIS A 23 -18.59 -6.75 -44.00
N ASN A 24 -18.56 -6.11 -42.83
CA ASN A 24 -19.78 -5.77 -42.08
C ASN A 24 -19.97 -4.28 -41.78
N LEU A 25 -18.91 -3.46 -41.74
CA LEU A 25 -18.99 -2.07 -41.28
C LEU A 25 -19.88 -1.18 -42.17
N TRP A 26 -20.03 -1.53 -43.45
CA TRP A 26 -20.89 -0.84 -44.42
C TRP A 26 -22.36 -1.30 -44.37
N ARG A 27 -22.71 -2.34 -43.61
CA ARG A 27 -24.07 -2.89 -43.54
C ARG A 27 -24.87 -2.19 -42.44
N LYS A 28 -26.03 -1.62 -42.79
CA LYS A 28 -26.93 -0.94 -41.83
C LYS A 28 -27.50 -1.87 -40.75
N GLY A 29 -27.61 -3.17 -41.04
CA GLY A 29 -28.09 -4.19 -40.11
C GLY A 29 -27.01 -4.75 -39.17
N ALA A 30 -25.76 -4.29 -39.28
CA ALA A 30 -24.68 -4.70 -38.39
C ALA A 30 -24.49 -3.68 -37.25
N SER A 31 -24.01 -4.18 -36.12
CA SER A 31 -23.62 -3.37 -34.96
C SER A 31 -22.17 -3.67 -34.62
N LEU A 32 -21.39 -2.63 -34.33
CA LEU A 32 -20.04 -2.73 -33.78
C LEU A 32 -20.10 -2.25 -32.33
N VAL A 33 -19.63 -3.09 -31.40
CA VAL A 33 -19.54 -2.75 -29.98
C VAL A 33 -18.07 -2.69 -29.60
N ILE A 34 -17.63 -1.53 -29.12
CA ILE A 34 -16.28 -1.31 -28.59
C ILE A 34 -16.35 -1.22 -27.07
N VAL A 35 -15.59 -2.06 -26.38
CA VAL A 35 -15.65 -2.21 -24.91
C VAL A 35 -14.44 -1.61 -24.18
N GLY A 36 -13.51 -1.00 -24.90
CA GLY A 36 -12.26 -0.50 -24.32
C GLY A 36 -11.72 0.74 -25.01
N PHE A 37 -10.72 1.36 -24.38
CA PHE A 37 -10.08 2.57 -24.86
C PHE A 37 -9.53 2.41 -26.28
N GLN A 38 -9.67 3.47 -27.07
CA GLN A 38 -9.19 3.55 -28.44
C GLN A 38 -8.15 4.66 -28.56
N ALA A 39 -6.88 4.29 -28.68
CA ALA A 39 -5.80 5.25 -28.81
C ALA A 39 -5.93 6.07 -30.10
N GLU A 40 -5.50 7.33 -30.04
CA GLU A 40 -5.43 8.21 -31.21
C GLU A 40 -4.64 7.56 -32.38
N GLY A 41 -5.10 7.80 -33.60
CA GLY A 41 -4.51 7.24 -34.82
C GLY A 41 -4.97 5.81 -35.15
N THR A 42 -5.58 5.07 -34.20
CA THR A 42 -6.10 3.73 -34.48
C THR A 42 -7.35 3.75 -35.35
N THR A 43 -7.62 2.66 -36.07
CA THR A 43 -8.86 2.52 -36.85
C THR A 43 -10.09 2.59 -35.94
N GLY A 44 -10.03 1.96 -34.77
CA GLY A 44 -11.16 1.94 -33.85
C GLY A 44 -11.48 3.32 -33.28
N ARG A 45 -10.46 4.14 -32.96
CA ARG A 45 -10.68 5.54 -32.54
C ARG A 45 -11.41 6.35 -33.60
N LYS A 46 -10.98 6.25 -34.86
CA LYS A 46 -11.67 6.92 -35.99
C LYS A 46 -13.14 6.51 -36.10
N ILE A 47 -13.46 5.23 -35.88
CA ILE A 47 -14.84 4.73 -35.93
C ILE A 47 -15.66 5.30 -34.76
N VAL A 48 -15.12 5.29 -33.55
CA VAL A 48 -15.78 5.84 -32.34
C VAL A 48 -16.02 7.34 -32.47
N ASP A 49 -15.06 8.08 -33.02
CA ASP A 49 -15.16 9.52 -33.27
C ASP A 49 -16.16 9.86 -34.41
N GLY A 50 -16.80 8.85 -35.01
CA GLY A 50 -17.90 9.02 -35.96
C GLY A 50 -17.48 9.17 -37.43
N ALA A 51 -16.27 8.75 -37.80
CA ALA A 51 -15.81 8.79 -39.18
C ALA A 51 -16.78 8.06 -40.11
N LYS A 52 -17.20 8.71 -41.19
CA LYS A 52 -18.11 8.11 -42.19
C LYS A 52 -17.43 7.08 -43.08
N GLN A 53 -16.11 7.08 -43.10
CA GLN A 53 -15.29 6.16 -43.88
C GLN A 53 -13.96 5.91 -43.17
N VAL A 54 -13.47 4.68 -43.22
CA VAL A 54 -12.16 4.29 -42.68
C VAL A 54 -11.40 3.41 -43.65
N LYS A 55 -10.06 3.46 -43.60
CA LYS A 55 -9.20 2.67 -44.48
C LYS A 55 -8.89 1.31 -43.86
N ILE A 56 -9.29 0.23 -44.52
CA ILE A 56 -9.07 -1.15 -44.09
C ILE A 56 -8.47 -1.92 -45.27
N PHE A 57 -7.33 -2.58 -45.07
CA PHE A 57 -6.58 -3.28 -46.14
C PHE A 57 -6.32 -2.42 -47.39
N ARG A 58 -6.02 -1.13 -47.17
CA ARG A 58 -5.83 -0.10 -48.20
C ARG A 58 -7.09 0.28 -48.99
N GLU A 59 -8.24 -0.29 -48.67
CA GLU A 59 -9.53 0.07 -49.23
C GLU A 59 -10.31 1.00 -48.31
N ASN A 60 -11.15 1.83 -48.89
CA ASN A 60 -12.02 2.76 -48.16
C ASN A 60 -13.36 2.09 -47.86
N VAL A 61 -13.65 1.82 -46.59
CA VAL A 61 -14.87 1.16 -46.13
C VAL A 61 -15.79 2.19 -45.48
N VAL A 62 -17.03 2.31 -45.98
CA VAL A 62 -18.04 3.23 -45.42
C VAL A 62 -18.55 2.69 -44.09
N VAL A 63 -18.73 3.57 -43.12
CA VAL A 63 -19.29 3.25 -41.81
C VAL A 63 -20.80 3.52 -41.84
N ARG A 64 -21.59 2.44 -41.93
CA ARG A 64 -23.07 2.48 -41.86
C ARG A 64 -23.64 1.59 -40.76
N ALA A 65 -22.83 0.70 -40.21
CA ALA A 65 -23.18 -0.08 -39.02
C ALA A 65 -23.41 0.86 -37.82
N LYS A 66 -24.25 0.42 -36.89
CA LYS A 66 -24.44 1.13 -35.62
C LYS A 66 -23.21 0.93 -34.75
N VAL A 67 -22.60 2.00 -34.27
CA VAL A 67 -21.42 1.95 -33.41
C VAL A 67 -21.85 2.22 -31.98
N PHE A 68 -21.48 1.33 -31.06
CA PHE A 68 -21.72 1.44 -29.64
C PHE A 68 -20.40 1.38 -28.90
N THR A 69 -20.27 2.19 -27.86
CA THR A 69 -19.14 2.13 -26.93
C THR A 69 -19.68 1.84 -25.55
N ILE A 70 -19.17 0.77 -24.93
CA ILE A 70 -19.49 0.44 -23.55
C ILE A 70 -18.26 0.80 -22.72
N GLY A 71 -18.36 1.91 -21.98
CA GLY A 71 -17.36 2.26 -20.96
C GLY A 71 -17.41 1.30 -19.78
N GLY A 72 -16.30 1.18 -19.05
CA GLY A 72 -16.25 0.40 -17.79
C GLY A 72 -15.78 -1.06 -17.92
N PHE A 73 -15.57 -1.58 -19.13
CA PHE A 73 -14.88 -2.87 -19.33
C PHE A 73 -13.37 -2.73 -19.58
N SER A 74 -12.84 -1.50 -19.59
CA SER A 74 -11.40 -1.30 -19.53
C SER A 74 -10.91 -1.71 -18.14
N ALA A 75 -9.93 -2.60 -18.06
CA ALA A 75 -9.26 -2.98 -16.80
C ALA A 75 -8.39 -1.86 -16.20
N HIS A 76 -8.58 -0.61 -16.64
CA HIS A 76 -7.88 0.57 -16.15
C HIS A 76 -8.78 1.31 -15.17
N ALA A 77 -8.20 1.74 -14.05
CA ALA A 77 -8.87 2.62 -13.11
C ALA A 77 -9.26 3.94 -13.80
N ASP A 78 -10.42 4.47 -13.42
CA ASP A 78 -10.83 5.81 -13.81
C ASP A 78 -10.08 6.87 -13.00
N GLN A 79 -10.33 8.14 -13.29
CA GLN A 79 -9.66 9.24 -12.58
C GLN A 79 -9.91 9.19 -11.07
N ASN A 80 -11.12 8.86 -10.64
CA ASN A 80 -11.46 8.79 -9.21
C ASN A 80 -10.72 7.64 -8.53
N GLY A 81 -10.69 6.45 -9.14
CA GLY A 81 -9.96 5.30 -8.62
C GLY A 81 -8.45 5.54 -8.55
N LEU A 82 -7.86 6.27 -9.50
CA LEU A 82 -6.45 6.66 -9.43
C LEU A 82 -6.18 7.67 -8.31
N LEU A 83 -7.08 8.64 -8.10
CA LEU A 83 -6.95 9.62 -7.02
C LEU A 83 -7.15 8.98 -5.64
N GLU A 84 -8.12 8.07 -5.52
CA GLU A 84 -8.36 7.28 -4.32
C GLU A 84 -7.17 6.38 -4.02
N TRP A 85 -6.64 5.67 -5.02
CA TRP A 85 -5.42 4.88 -4.83
C TRP A 85 -4.24 5.75 -4.35
N ALA A 86 -4.06 6.93 -4.94
CA ALA A 86 -3.00 7.86 -4.55
C ALA A 86 -3.22 8.51 -3.16
N SER A 87 -4.44 8.56 -2.65
CA SER A 87 -4.72 9.14 -1.32
C SER A 87 -4.32 8.22 -0.16
N HIS A 88 -4.04 6.95 -0.42
CA HIS A 88 -3.66 5.98 0.61
C HIS A 88 -2.17 6.00 0.98
N PHE A 89 -1.36 6.87 0.36
CA PHE A 89 0.04 7.03 0.73
C PHE A 89 0.18 7.92 1.97
N GLU A 90 0.81 7.40 3.03
CA GLU A 90 1.12 8.17 4.25
C GLU A 90 2.27 9.16 4.03
N SER A 91 3.23 8.80 3.18
CA SER A 91 4.27 9.72 2.73
C SER A 91 3.72 10.70 1.69
N SER A 92 4.42 11.81 1.43
CA SER A 92 4.10 12.72 0.31
C SER A 92 5.00 12.41 -0.90
N PRO A 93 4.72 11.35 -1.69
CA PRO A 93 5.56 11.01 -2.83
C PRO A 93 5.45 12.06 -3.92
N ARG A 94 6.52 12.16 -4.72
CA ARG A 94 6.45 12.81 -6.02
C ARG A 94 5.82 11.83 -7.02
N VAL A 95 4.75 12.24 -7.66
CA VAL A 95 4.01 11.43 -8.63
C VAL A 95 4.45 11.76 -10.04
N PHE A 96 4.69 10.75 -10.86
CA PHE A 96 4.99 10.91 -12.28
C PHE A 96 3.84 10.33 -13.10
N VAL A 97 3.13 11.18 -13.84
CA VAL A 97 1.99 10.77 -14.67
C VAL A 97 2.49 10.39 -16.05
N VAL A 98 2.30 9.13 -16.41
CA VAL A 98 2.79 8.52 -17.67
C VAL A 98 1.69 7.69 -18.32
N HIS A 99 1.92 7.22 -19.56
CA HIS A 99 0.99 6.33 -20.28
C HIS A 99 -0.44 6.86 -20.44
N GLY A 100 -0.62 8.17 -20.60
CA GLY A 100 -1.89 8.80 -20.95
C GLY A 100 -1.80 9.69 -22.19
N GLU A 101 -2.95 10.03 -22.77
CA GLU A 101 -3.03 11.16 -23.71
C GLU A 101 -2.63 12.46 -22.99
N ALA A 102 -2.11 13.44 -23.72
CA ALA A 102 -1.55 14.67 -23.13
C ALA A 102 -2.56 15.39 -22.23
N THR A 103 -3.76 15.64 -22.75
CA THR A 103 -4.85 16.31 -22.02
C THR A 103 -5.33 15.51 -20.80
N SER A 104 -5.43 14.18 -20.93
CA SER A 104 -5.79 13.29 -19.82
C SER A 104 -4.73 13.31 -18.71
N SER A 105 -3.46 13.34 -19.09
CA SER A 105 -2.32 13.37 -18.17
C SER A 105 -2.23 14.72 -17.43
N GLU A 106 -2.42 15.82 -18.16
CA GLU A 106 -2.51 17.18 -17.60
C GLU A 106 -3.66 17.31 -16.61
N SER A 107 -4.84 16.81 -16.96
CA SER A 107 -6.01 16.79 -16.09
C SER A 107 -5.73 15.98 -14.81
N LEU A 108 -5.19 14.76 -14.93
CA LEU A 108 -4.87 13.93 -13.77
C LEU A 108 -3.80 14.57 -12.87
N ALA A 109 -2.72 15.11 -13.44
CA ALA A 109 -1.66 15.77 -12.68
C ALA A 109 -2.19 16.98 -11.89
N LYS A 110 -3.05 17.78 -12.53
CA LYS A 110 -3.73 18.91 -11.89
C LYS A 110 -4.59 18.44 -10.71
N MET A 111 -5.40 17.40 -10.92
CA MET A 111 -6.27 16.85 -9.87
C MET A 111 -5.49 16.26 -8.68
N ILE A 112 -4.35 15.59 -8.95
CA ILE A 112 -3.45 15.09 -7.90
C ILE A 112 -2.92 16.26 -7.05
N HIS A 113 -2.52 17.36 -7.68
CA HIS A 113 -2.06 18.54 -6.97
C HIS A 113 -3.17 19.18 -6.14
N GLU A 114 -4.34 19.42 -6.75
CA GLU A 114 -5.46 20.13 -6.10
C GLU A 114 -6.09 19.33 -4.95
N ARG A 115 -6.19 18.00 -5.07
CA ARG A 115 -6.88 17.16 -4.07
C ARG A 115 -5.97 16.54 -3.04
N LEU A 116 -4.75 16.17 -3.43
CA LEU A 116 -3.83 15.41 -2.56
C LEU A 116 -2.64 16.25 -2.10
N ASN A 117 -2.51 17.49 -2.60
CA ASN A 117 -1.37 18.37 -2.36
C ASN A 117 -0.01 17.71 -2.68
N LEU A 118 -0.01 16.73 -3.60
CA LEU A 118 1.19 16.03 -4.05
C LEU A 118 1.82 16.77 -5.23
N ILE A 119 3.13 16.60 -5.38
CA ILE A 119 3.86 17.10 -6.55
C ILE A 119 3.67 16.09 -7.68
N ALA A 120 2.92 16.46 -8.71
CA ALA A 120 2.75 15.68 -9.92
C ALA A 120 3.59 16.25 -11.08
N HIS A 121 4.37 15.40 -11.75
CA HIS A 121 5.14 15.76 -12.94
C HIS A 121 4.73 14.90 -14.13
N ILE A 122 4.68 15.49 -15.32
CA ILE A 122 4.39 14.79 -16.57
C ILE A 122 5.69 14.75 -17.38
N PRO A 123 6.41 13.62 -17.39
CA PRO A 123 7.67 13.53 -18.10
C PRO A 123 7.50 13.73 -19.60
N ARG A 124 8.40 14.50 -20.21
CA ARG A 124 8.46 14.67 -21.66
C ARG A 124 9.28 13.54 -22.30
N TRP A 125 9.02 13.29 -23.57
CA TRP A 125 9.83 12.34 -24.33
C TRP A 125 11.31 12.74 -24.30
N LYS A 126 12.18 11.77 -23.98
CA LYS A 126 13.62 11.94 -23.74
C LYS A 126 14.02 12.77 -22.52
N GLU A 127 13.08 13.13 -21.65
CA GLU A 127 13.45 13.71 -20.36
C GLU A 127 14.14 12.66 -19.48
N GLN A 128 15.23 13.06 -18.81
CA GLN A 128 15.93 12.23 -17.84
C GLN A 128 15.74 12.81 -16.45
N LEU A 129 15.20 12.00 -15.54
CA LEU A 129 14.98 12.38 -14.15
C LEU A 129 16.07 11.75 -13.29
N VAL A 130 16.88 12.59 -12.64
CA VAL A 130 17.94 12.15 -11.73
C VAL A 130 17.43 12.23 -10.29
N PHE A 131 17.31 11.08 -9.64
CA PHE A 131 16.93 11.00 -8.23
C PHE A 131 18.18 11.02 -7.36
N LYS A 132 18.29 12.01 -6.47
CA LYS A 132 19.26 11.95 -5.37
C LYS A 132 18.73 10.94 -4.36
N LYS A 133 19.61 10.07 -3.85
CA LYS A 133 19.27 9.16 -2.76
C LYS A 133 18.74 10.02 -1.61
N LYS A 134 17.51 9.74 -1.15
CA LYS A 134 17.00 10.39 0.06
C LYS A 134 17.94 9.97 1.17
N GLU A 135 18.66 10.91 1.77
CA GLU A 135 19.33 10.68 3.04
C GLU A 135 18.22 10.36 4.03
N VAL A 136 18.01 9.07 4.27
CA VAL A 136 17.16 8.63 5.35
C VAL A 136 17.96 8.99 6.59
N THR A 137 17.52 10.01 7.32
CA THR A 137 17.88 10.12 8.72
C THR A 137 17.36 8.85 9.35
N LEU A 138 18.24 7.87 9.54
CA LEU A 138 17.99 6.81 10.48
C LEU A 138 17.89 7.55 11.81
N GLU A 139 16.67 7.81 12.28
CA GLU A 139 16.51 8.06 13.70
C GLU A 139 17.09 6.82 14.36
N GLU A 140 18.23 6.99 15.02
CA GLU A 140 18.69 5.97 15.94
C GLU A 140 17.49 5.69 16.84
N PRO A 141 17.07 4.42 17.01
CA PRO A 141 16.04 4.12 17.99
C PRO A 141 16.44 4.85 19.27
N PRO A 142 15.52 5.58 19.93
CA PRO A 142 15.86 6.34 21.12
C PRO A 142 16.70 5.43 21.99
N VAL A 143 17.88 5.91 22.39
CA VAL A 143 18.78 5.14 23.26
C VAL A 143 17.89 4.53 24.31
N VAL A 144 17.71 3.21 24.24
CA VAL A 144 16.91 2.52 25.24
C VAL A 144 17.68 2.80 26.50
N GLU A 145 17.16 3.69 27.34
CA GLU A 145 17.77 3.95 28.64
C GLU A 145 18.01 2.57 29.24
N PRO A 146 19.25 2.27 29.67
CA PRO A 146 19.60 0.93 30.09
C PRO A 146 18.53 0.50 31.08
N LEU A 147 17.90 -0.63 30.75
CA LEU A 147 16.71 -1.14 31.41
C LEU A 147 17.06 -1.41 32.88
N TYR A 148 16.88 -0.38 33.71
CA TYR A 148 17.27 -0.27 35.11
C TYR A 148 18.78 -0.49 35.39
N ASP A 149 19.38 0.37 36.21
CA ASP A 149 20.65 0.02 36.86
C ASP A 149 20.37 -1.14 37.82
N VAL A 150 20.63 -2.37 37.37
CA VAL A 150 20.46 -3.61 38.15
C VAL A 150 21.13 -3.47 39.50
N LYS A 151 22.25 -2.75 39.60
CA LYS A 151 22.94 -2.48 40.86
C LYS A 151 22.08 -1.63 41.81
N THR A 152 21.51 -0.54 41.32
CA THR A 152 20.61 0.31 42.12
C THR A 152 19.36 -0.44 42.56
N VAL A 153 18.75 -1.24 41.69
CA VAL A 153 17.58 -2.06 42.05
C VAL A 153 17.96 -3.09 43.11
N MET A 154 19.07 -3.82 42.94
CA MET A 154 19.53 -4.79 43.93
C MET A 154 19.84 -4.15 45.29
N LEU A 155 20.48 -2.98 45.30
CA LEU A 155 20.77 -2.25 46.54
C LEU A 155 19.50 -1.82 47.26
N ASN A 156 18.50 -1.29 46.54
CA ASN A 156 17.22 -0.91 47.12
C ASN A 156 16.48 -2.13 47.70
N THR A 157 16.44 -3.25 46.98
CA THR A 157 15.84 -4.50 47.50
C THR A 157 16.53 -5.01 48.76
N ILE A 158 17.85 -4.89 48.86
CA ILE A 158 18.59 -5.27 50.07
C ILE A 158 18.21 -4.35 51.25
N ILE A 159 18.10 -3.04 51.02
CA ILE A 159 17.69 -2.09 52.05
C ILE A 159 16.28 -2.42 52.57
N ASP A 160 15.34 -2.74 51.68
CA ASP A 160 13.99 -3.12 52.05
C ASP A 160 13.97 -4.42 52.88
N LEU A 161 14.73 -5.43 52.44
CA LEU A 161 14.87 -6.70 53.15
C LEU A 161 15.50 -6.53 54.55
N GLU A 162 16.50 -5.65 54.70
CA GLU A 162 17.05 -5.30 56.01
C GLU A 162 16.00 -4.68 56.94
N ASN A 163 15.13 -3.83 56.40
CA ASN A 163 14.06 -3.21 57.18
C ASN A 163 13.00 -4.23 57.61
N GLU A 164 12.61 -5.13 56.71
CA GLU A 164 11.70 -6.24 57.02
C GLU A 164 12.30 -7.19 58.07
N LEU A 165 13.59 -7.55 57.94
CA LEU A 165 14.28 -8.37 58.94
C LEU A 165 14.39 -7.67 60.30
N LYS A 166 14.54 -6.34 60.34
CA LYS A 166 14.49 -5.56 61.60
C LYS A 166 13.11 -5.65 62.25
N VAL A 167 12.03 -5.55 61.45
CA VAL A 167 10.65 -5.70 61.94
C VAL A 167 10.41 -7.11 62.44
N LEU A 168 10.79 -8.13 61.67
CA LEU A 168 10.65 -9.53 62.05
C LEU A 168 11.41 -9.84 63.35
N LYS A 169 12.64 -9.33 63.50
CA LYS A 169 13.43 -9.45 64.73
C LYS A 169 12.75 -8.80 65.93
N LYS A 170 12.06 -7.67 65.74
CA LYS A 170 11.29 -7.00 66.80
C LYS A 170 10.05 -7.81 67.17
N GLN A 171 9.36 -8.39 66.20
CA GLN A 171 8.19 -9.25 66.41
C GLN A 171 8.57 -10.53 67.15
N ILE A 172 9.65 -11.22 66.76
CA ILE A 172 10.14 -12.43 67.43
C ILE A 172 10.53 -12.16 68.88
N LYS A 173 11.06 -10.97 69.19
CA LYS A 173 11.42 -10.56 70.56
C LYS A 173 10.22 -10.10 71.40
N SER A 174 9.05 -9.92 70.80
CA SER A 174 7.85 -9.49 71.52
C SER A 174 7.18 -10.70 72.19
N LYS A 175 6.60 -10.48 73.37
CA LYS A 175 5.86 -11.53 74.12
C LYS A 175 4.62 -12.06 73.36
N GLU A 176 4.17 -11.38 72.31
CA GLU A 176 3.00 -11.78 71.51
C GLU A 176 3.27 -12.97 70.56
N MET A 177 4.55 -13.30 70.32
CA MET A 177 4.98 -14.44 69.48
C MET A 177 5.46 -15.66 70.27
N GLU A 178 5.52 -15.59 71.62
CA GLU A 178 5.85 -16.74 72.47
C GLU A 178 4.77 -17.83 72.30
N GLY A 179 5.15 -18.96 71.70
CA GLY A 179 4.26 -20.10 71.44
C GLY A 179 3.64 -20.17 70.04
N LYS A 180 3.90 -19.20 69.14
CA LYS A 180 3.44 -19.22 67.73
C LYS A 180 4.51 -19.56 66.70
N LEU A 181 5.77 -19.59 67.10
CA LEU A 181 6.91 -19.94 66.24
C LEU A 181 7.10 -21.46 66.21
N GLY A 182 7.03 -22.04 65.01
CA GLY A 182 7.20 -23.48 64.78
C GLY A 182 8.53 -23.84 64.12
N GLU A 183 8.76 -25.15 63.97
CA GLU A 183 9.91 -25.69 63.23
C GLU A 183 9.88 -25.28 61.74
N ASP A 184 8.68 -25.14 61.17
CA ASP A 184 8.48 -24.67 59.79
C ASP A 184 8.98 -23.23 59.57
N ASP A 185 8.78 -22.33 60.53
CA ASP A 185 9.24 -20.93 60.43
C ASP A 185 10.77 -20.86 60.48
N ARG A 186 11.39 -21.73 61.29
CA ARG A 186 12.84 -21.89 61.35
C ARG A 186 13.39 -22.41 60.03
N ASN A 187 12.80 -23.45 59.46
CA ASN A 187 13.24 -24.03 58.19
C ASN A 187 13.16 -23.02 57.04
N ARG A 188 12.13 -22.16 57.02
CA ARG A 188 12.01 -21.07 56.03
C ARG A 188 13.12 -20.03 56.15
N LEU A 189 13.49 -19.65 57.37
CA LEU A 189 14.60 -18.71 57.60
C LEU A 189 15.96 -19.31 57.22
N GLU A 190 16.16 -20.61 57.46
CA GLU A 190 17.37 -21.32 57.02
C GLU A 190 17.44 -21.38 55.48
N TYR A 191 16.33 -21.65 54.78
CA TYR A 191 16.28 -21.61 53.32
C TYR A 191 16.63 -20.23 52.74
N ILE A 192 16.05 -19.15 53.28
CA ILE A 192 16.37 -17.78 52.84
C ILE A 192 17.86 -17.46 53.02
N LYS A 193 18.46 -17.94 54.13
CA LYS A 193 19.90 -17.75 54.39
C LYS A 193 20.76 -18.45 53.32
N GLU A 194 20.40 -19.66 52.90
CA GLU A 194 21.12 -20.40 51.86
C GLU A 194 21.03 -19.73 50.48
N GLU A 195 19.84 -19.22 50.12
CA GLU A 195 19.65 -18.47 48.87
C GLU A 195 20.51 -17.20 48.83
N ILE A 196 20.58 -16.45 49.95
CA ILE A 196 21.45 -15.28 50.05
C ILE A 196 22.93 -15.67 49.91
N GLN A 197 23.37 -16.77 50.51
CA GLN A 197 24.75 -17.26 50.36
C GLN A 197 25.06 -17.65 48.92
N THR A 198 24.12 -18.28 48.23
CA THR A 198 24.25 -18.66 46.83
C THR A 198 24.45 -17.43 45.94
N VAL A 199 23.70 -16.35 46.18
CA VAL A 199 23.86 -15.08 45.46
C VAL A 199 25.22 -14.43 45.73
N LEU A 200 25.73 -14.50 46.95
CA LEU A 200 27.05 -13.95 47.33
C LEU A 200 28.24 -14.75 46.76
N SER A 201 28.01 -16.01 46.37
CA SER A 201 29.05 -16.92 45.81
C SER A 201 29.20 -16.87 44.28
N LYS A 202 28.41 -16.06 43.58
CA LYS A 202 28.57 -15.79 42.14
C LYS A 202 29.62 -14.71 41.89
#